data_AF-A0A239A6W7-F1
#
_entry.id   AF-A0A239A6W7-F1
#
_cell.length_a   1.000
_cell.length_b   1.000
_cell.length_c   1.000
_cell.angle_alpha   90.00
_cell.angle_beta   90.00
_cell.angle_gamma   90.00
#
_symmetry.space_group_name_H-M   'P 1'
#
loop_
_entity.id
_entity.type
_entity.pdbx_description
1 polymer ?
#
loop_
_entity_poly.entity_id
_entity_poly.type
_entity_poly.pdbx_seq_one_letter_code
_entity_poly.pdbx_strand_id
1 'polypeptide(L)'
;MPIPLARTAAETNLFLELHPCPCGDGAFPGHGLPWSTSVLAVGAENTVRYAWDCPGCGQRREYDFRTPGEPGPITRAGEIFRWGDGVTPSQLLDPGQWMLVADRFAAEDGARAAAAIDEVLLFVRRGPVLRRYVVPRSAFRTPSGRARYRRDRGEFSRKSLECTRDGFRVRESRSAEPD
;
A
#
# COMPACT_ATOMS: atom_id res chain seq x y z
N MET A 1 -5.23 -9.11 17.96
CA MET A 1 -4.76 -7.88 17.28
C MET A 1 -5.98 -7.10 16.80
N PRO A 2 -5.98 -5.76 16.86
CA PRO A 2 -7.09 -4.98 16.33
C PRO A 2 -7.23 -5.18 14.81
N ILE A 3 -8.46 -5.15 14.30
CA ILE A 3 -8.75 -5.15 12.86
C ILE A 3 -8.09 -3.89 12.25
N PRO A 4 -7.24 -4.01 11.22
CA PRO A 4 -6.52 -2.86 10.70
C PRO A 4 -7.43 -1.98 9.83
N LEU A 5 -7.13 -0.68 9.79
CA LEU A 5 -7.81 0.27 8.91
C LEU A 5 -7.26 0.16 7.48
N ALA A 6 -8.15 -0.12 6.54
CA ALA A 6 -7.94 0.10 5.12
C ALA A 6 -8.48 1.49 4.77
N ARG A 7 -7.59 2.41 4.37
CA ARG A 7 -7.95 3.84 4.22
C ARG A 7 -8.73 4.09 2.93
N THR A 8 -8.52 3.26 1.91
CA THR A 8 -9.19 3.34 0.62
C THR A 8 -9.40 1.94 0.04
N ALA A 9 -10.28 1.83 -0.97
CA ALA A 9 -10.44 0.60 -1.74
C ALA A 9 -9.17 0.23 -2.53
N ALA A 10 -8.39 1.20 -3.00
CA ALA A 10 -7.14 0.95 -3.72
C ALA A 10 -6.10 0.28 -2.80
N GLU A 11 -5.99 0.75 -1.56
CA GLU A 11 -5.13 0.13 -0.55
C GLU A 11 -5.60 -1.30 -0.20
N THR A 12 -6.91 -1.50 -0.02
CA THR A 12 -7.48 -2.84 0.23
C THR A 12 -7.12 -3.81 -0.89
N ASN A 13 -7.38 -3.43 -2.14
CA ASN A 13 -7.12 -4.29 -3.29
C ASN A 13 -5.64 -4.64 -3.41
N LEU A 14 -4.75 -3.65 -3.23
CA LEU A 14 -3.31 -3.88 -3.22
C LEU A 14 -2.88 -4.82 -2.08
N PHE A 15 -3.45 -4.66 -0.88
CA PHE A 15 -3.15 -5.58 0.21
C PHE A 15 -3.58 -7.01 -0.13
N LEU A 16 -4.78 -7.21 -0.66
CA LEU A 16 -5.26 -8.55 -1.03
C LEU A 16 -4.38 -9.19 -2.11
N GLU A 17 -3.92 -8.39 -3.07
CA GLU A 17 -2.99 -8.80 -4.13
C GLU A 17 -1.62 -9.26 -3.58
N LEU A 18 -1.06 -8.54 -2.62
CA LEU A 18 0.26 -8.84 -2.06
C LEU A 18 0.28 -10.04 -1.10
N HIS A 19 -0.88 -10.60 -0.78
CA HIS A 19 -1.02 -11.76 0.09
C HIS A 19 -1.54 -12.94 -0.74
N PRO A 20 -0.68 -13.67 -1.47
CA PRO A 20 -1.07 -14.87 -2.18
C PRO A 20 -1.51 -15.98 -1.21
N CYS A 21 -2.20 -16.98 -1.72
CA CYS A 21 -2.55 -18.18 -0.96
C CYS A 21 -1.27 -18.95 -0.56
N PRO A 22 -1.23 -19.63 0.60
CA PRO A 22 -0.10 -20.48 0.98
C PRO A 22 0.25 -21.59 -0.04
N CYS A 23 -0.68 -21.98 -0.92
CA CYS A 23 -0.40 -22.91 -2.01
C CYS A 23 0.42 -22.29 -3.16
N GLY A 24 0.65 -20.97 -3.14
CA GLY A 24 1.37 -20.21 -4.17
C GLY A 24 0.47 -19.48 -5.18
N ASP A 25 -0.84 -19.76 -5.19
CA ASP A 25 -1.78 -19.08 -6.08
C ASP A 25 -1.96 -17.60 -5.69
N GLY A 26 -1.71 -16.71 -6.65
CA GLY A 26 -1.79 -15.25 -6.50
C GLY A 26 -3.15 -14.64 -6.87
N ALA A 27 -4.13 -15.46 -7.26
CA ALA A 27 -5.42 -14.97 -7.68
C ALA A 27 -6.18 -14.32 -6.51
N PHE A 28 -6.70 -13.13 -6.76
CA PHE A 28 -7.48 -12.35 -5.80
C PHE A 28 -8.70 -11.72 -6.49
N PRO A 29 -9.71 -11.26 -5.72
CA PRO A 29 -10.99 -10.75 -6.22
C PRO A 29 -10.94 -9.74 -7.38
N GLY A 30 -9.88 -8.93 -7.46
CA GLY A 30 -9.70 -7.91 -8.51
C GLY A 30 -9.51 -8.47 -9.92
N HIS A 31 -9.31 -9.77 -10.08
CA HIS A 31 -9.12 -10.45 -11.39
C HIS A 31 -10.38 -11.13 -11.93
N GLY A 32 -11.57 -10.69 -11.53
CA GLY A 32 -12.84 -11.25 -12.03
C GLY A 32 -13.22 -12.60 -11.42
N LEU A 33 -12.61 -12.98 -10.30
CA LEU A 33 -13.00 -14.16 -9.53
C LEU A 33 -14.34 -13.92 -8.82
N PRO A 34 -15.10 -14.98 -8.47
CA PRO A 34 -16.20 -14.85 -7.53
C PRO A 34 -15.69 -14.49 -6.12
N TRP A 35 -16.27 -13.46 -5.50
CA TRP A 35 -15.98 -13.05 -4.13
C TRP A 35 -17.22 -12.46 -3.48
N SER A 36 -17.17 -12.37 -2.15
CA SER A 36 -18.22 -11.77 -1.33
C SER A 36 -17.63 -10.69 -0.44
N THR A 37 -18.34 -9.56 -0.33
CA THR A 37 -18.18 -8.61 0.77
C THR A 37 -19.36 -8.64 1.71
N SER A 38 -19.07 -8.57 3.01
CA SER A 38 -20.09 -8.49 4.05
C SER A 38 -19.73 -7.42 5.06
N VAL A 39 -20.67 -6.53 5.37
CA VAL A 39 -20.51 -5.52 6.42
C VAL A 39 -20.83 -6.19 7.76
N LEU A 40 -19.82 -6.34 8.62
CA LEU A 40 -19.93 -6.98 9.93
C LEU A 40 -20.36 -5.99 11.02
N ALA A 41 -20.01 -4.71 10.86
CA ALA A 41 -20.39 -3.63 11.76
C ALA A 41 -20.44 -2.29 11.03
N VAL A 42 -21.36 -1.41 11.44
CA VAL A 42 -21.53 -0.05 10.90
C VAL A 42 -21.28 0.97 12.01
N GLY A 43 -20.59 2.05 11.70
CA GLY A 43 -20.28 3.12 12.65
C GLY A 43 -19.46 4.24 12.00
N ALA A 44 -18.70 4.99 12.80
CA ALA A 44 -17.74 5.98 12.28
C ALA A 44 -16.69 5.32 11.35
N GLU A 45 -16.37 4.05 11.61
CA GLU A 45 -15.68 3.16 10.71
C GLU A 45 -16.52 1.89 10.57
N ASN A 46 -16.72 1.43 9.34
CA ASN A 46 -17.36 0.15 9.07
C ASN A 46 -16.35 -0.98 9.25
N THR A 47 -16.82 -2.17 9.63
CA THR A 47 -16.02 -3.40 9.52
C THR A 47 -16.53 -4.20 8.34
N VAL A 48 -15.67 -4.44 7.36
CA VAL A 48 -16.01 -5.14 6.12
C VAL A 48 -15.14 -6.38 5.99
N ARG A 49 -15.79 -7.53 5.75
CA ARG A 49 -15.15 -8.80 5.41
C ARG A 49 -15.06 -8.96 3.91
N TYR A 50 -13.88 -9.27 3.41
CA TYR A 50 -13.63 -9.72 2.05
C TYR A 50 -13.35 -11.21 2.09
N ALA A 51 -14.07 -11.98 1.28
CA ALA A 51 -13.90 -13.42 1.28
C ALA A 51 -14.10 -14.07 -0.09
N TRP A 52 -13.25 -15.06 -0.39
CA TRP A 52 -13.25 -15.82 -1.64
C TRP A 52 -12.60 -17.19 -1.45
N ASP A 53 -12.81 -18.10 -2.38
CA ASP A 53 -12.14 -19.40 -2.39
C ASP A 53 -10.94 -19.34 -3.34
N CYS A 54 -9.80 -19.88 -2.90
CA CYS A 54 -8.61 -19.95 -3.75
C CYS A 54 -8.87 -20.90 -4.94
N PRO A 55 -8.70 -20.46 -6.20
CA PRO A 55 -8.94 -21.34 -7.35
C PRO A 55 -7.95 -22.52 -7.43
N GLY A 56 -6.72 -22.36 -6.94
CA GLY A 56 -5.72 -23.42 -6.95
C GLY A 56 -5.93 -24.54 -5.93
N CYS A 57 -6.41 -24.24 -4.71
CA CYS A 57 -6.52 -25.25 -3.64
C CYS A 57 -7.89 -25.32 -2.94
N GLY A 58 -8.85 -24.47 -3.32
CA GLY A 58 -10.18 -24.41 -2.71
C GLY A 58 -10.22 -23.80 -1.31
N GLN A 59 -9.07 -23.42 -0.73
CA GLN A 59 -9.02 -22.84 0.61
C GLN A 59 -9.79 -21.51 0.66
N ARG A 60 -10.74 -21.41 1.61
CA ARG A 60 -11.45 -20.17 1.92
C ARG A 60 -10.47 -19.13 2.46
N ARG A 61 -10.47 -17.94 1.85
CA ARG A 61 -9.67 -16.79 2.25
C ARG A 61 -10.59 -15.69 2.76
N GLU A 62 -10.26 -15.15 3.94
CA GLU A 62 -11.05 -14.10 4.59
C GLU A 62 -10.14 -13.01 5.17
N TYR A 63 -10.52 -11.76 4.97
CA TYR A 63 -9.86 -10.59 5.54
C TYR A 63 -10.89 -9.60 6.04
N ASP A 64 -10.73 -9.17 7.29
CA ASP A 64 -11.55 -8.14 7.88
C ASP A 64 -10.74 -6.84 7.91
N PHE A 65 -11.38 -5.76 7.47
CA PHE A 65 -10.83 -4.41 7.54
C PHE A 65 -11.81 -3.47 8.21
N ARG A 66 -11.28 -2.54 8.99
CA ARG A 66 -11.99 -1.29 9.23
C ARG A 66 -11.88 -0.45 7.97
N THR A 67 -12.97 0.19 7.56
CA THR A 67 -12.99 1.15 6.46
C THR A 67 -13.66 2.42 6.94
N PRO A 68 -13.40 3.59 6.34
CA PRO A 68 -14.17 4.79 6.62
C PRO A 68 -15.68 4.52 6.53
N GLY A 69 -16.44 5.07 7.48
CA GLY A 69 -17.89 4.88 7.58
C GLY A 69 -18.66 5.46 6.39
N GLU A 70 -18.18 6.59 5.88
CA GLU A 70 -18.67 7.24 4.66
C GLU A 70 -17.75 6.92 3.47
N PRO A 71 -18.31 6.75 2.25
CA PRO A 71 -17.50 6.66 1.05
C PRO A 71 -16.57 7.87 0.95
N GLY A 72 -15.26 7.63 0.82
CA GLY A 72 -14.32 8.70 0.54
C GLY A 72 -14.69 9.43 -0.76
N PRO A 73 -14.24 10.69 -0.93
CA PRO A 73 -14.48 11.41 -2.18
C PRO A 73 -13.97 10.58 -3.37
N ILE A 74 -14.80 10.46 -4.40
CA ILE A 74 -14.42 9.81 -5.65
C ILE A 74 -13.27 10.61 -6.25
N THR A 75 -12.12 9.96 -6.50
CA THR A 75 -10.98 10.58 -7.18
C THR A 75 -11.45 11.12 -8.53
N ARG A 76 -11.33 12.43 -8.74
CA ARG A 76 -11.77 13.08 -9.98
C ARG A 76 -10.74 12.88 -11.08
N ALA A 77 -11.20 12.88 -12.34
CA ALA A 77 -10.30 12.88 -13.49
C ALA A 77 -9.33 14.08 -13.40
N GLY A 78 -8.02 13.80 -13.50
CA GLY A 78 -6.95 14.79 -13.34
C GLY A 78 -6.37 14.91 -11.92
N GLU A 79 -6.93 14.23 -10.92
CA GLU A 79 -6.29 14.14 -9.59
C GLU A 79 -5.13 13.14 -9.59
N ILE A 80 -4.09 13.46 -8.83
CA ILE A 80 -2.94 12.57 -8.63
C ILE A 80 -3.42 11.30 -7.95
N PHE A 81 -3.11 10.15 -8.55
CA PHE A 81 -3.42 8.83 -7.99
C PHE A 81 -2.81 8.67 -6.59
N ARG A 82 -3.60 8.12 -5.65
CA ARG A 82 -3.17 7.82 -4.28
C ARG A 82 -3.58 6.42 -3.88
N TRP A 83 -2.71 5.74 -3.15
CA TRP A 83 -3.04 4.45 -2.56
C TRP A 83 -3.86 4.61 -1.29
N GLY A 84 -3.44 5.46 -0.35
CA GLY A 84 -4.14 5.75 0.90
C GLY A 84 -4.89 7.09 0.88
N ASP A 85 -5.16 7.60 2.09
CA ASP A 85 -5.77 8.92 2.30
C ASP A 85 -4.78 10.08 2.11
N GLY A 86 -3.49 9.79 1.95
CA GLY A 86 -2.41 10.77 1.80
C GLY A 86 -2.06 11.55 3.08
N VAL A 87 -2.58 11.14 4.24
CA VAL A 87 -2.41 11.85 5.51
C VAL A 87 -1.89 10.93 6.60
N THR A 88 -2.48 9.74 6.74
CA THR A 88 -2.16 8.82 7.83
C THR A 88 -1.31 7.65 7.32
N PRO A 89 -0.33 7.13 8.08
CA PRO A 89 0.45 5.97 7.63
C PRO A 89 -0.38 4.69 7.55
N SER A 90 -0.06 3.84 6.57
CA SER A 90 -0.73 2.55 6.37
C SER A 90 -0.67 1.62 7.60
N GLN A 91 -1.82 1.03 7.93
CA GLN A 91 -1.89 -0.08 8.88
C GLN A 91 -1.73 -1.43 8.17
N LEU A 92 -2.11 -1.52 6.89
CA LEU A 92 -2.08 -2.73 6.08
C LEU A 92 -0.67 -3.11 5.62
N LEU A 93 0.05 -2.15 5.05
CA LEU A 93 1.38 -2.35 4.48
C LEU A 93 2.42 -1.61 5.32
N ASP A 94 3.55 -2.27 5.54
CA ASP A 94 4.70 -1.61 6.15
C ASP A 94 5.54 -0.85 5.11
N PRO A 95 6.47 0.02 5.54
CA PRO A 95 7.28 0.83 4.63
C PRO A 95 8.08 0.00 3.62
N GLY A 96 8.54 -1.19 4.01
CA GLY A 96 9.31 -2.03 3.11
C GLY A 96 8.43 -2.75 2.08
N GLN A 97 7.18 -3.08 2.41
CA GLN A 97 6.20 -3.55 1.42
C GLN A 97 5.85 -2.45 0.42
N TRP A 98 5.66 -1.20 0.85
CA TRP A 98 5.44 -0.08 -0.07
C TRP A 98 6.61 0.14 -1.04
N MET A 99 7.85 -0.05 -0.59
CA MET A 99 9.00 -0.01 -1.51
C MET A 99 8.96 -1.12 -2.56
N LEU A 100 8.48 -2.33 -2.21
CA LEU A 100 8.29 -3.40 -3.20
C LEU A 100 7.20 -3.05 -4.22
N VAL A 101 6.14 -2.35 -3.78
CA VAL A 101 5.10 -1.84 -4.68
C VAL A 101 5.68 -0.79 -5.62
N ALA A 102 6.49 0.14 -5.10
CA ALA A 102 7.17 1.14 -5.92
C ALA A 102 8.07 0.48 -6.98
N ASP A 103 8.86 -0.52 -6.59
CA ASP A 103 9.73 -1.27 -7.51
C ASP A 103 8.91 -2.00 -8.59
N ARG A 104 7.75 -2.57 -8.23
CA ARG A 104 6.87 -3.28 -9.17
C ARG A 104 6.34 -2.36 -10.26
N PHE A 105 5.92 -1.15 -9.91
CA PHE A 105 5.37 -0.18 -10.88
C PHE A 105 6.44 0.68 -11.55
N ALA A 106 7.69 0.62 -11.10
CA ALA A 106 8.76 1.53 -11.54
C ALA A 106 9.00 1.59 -13.06
N ALA A 107 8.69 0.52 -13.80
CA ALA A 107 8.87 0.45 -15.24
C ALA A 107 7.58 0.76 -16.03
N GLU A 108 6.41 0.50 -15.45
CA GLU A 108 5.13 0.49 -16.16
C GLU A 108 4.29 1.74 -15.88
N ASP A 109 4.36 2.28 -14.66
CA ASP A 109 3.50 3.35 -14.19
C ASP A 109 4.25 4.16 -13.12
N GLY A 110 4.95 5.20 -13.58
CA GLY A 110 5.74 6.07 -12.72
C GLY A 110 4.87 6.84 -11.72
N ALA A 111 3.61 7.12 -12.06
CA ALA A 111 2.66 7.77 -11.15
C ALA A 111 2.32 6.86 -9.96
N ARG A 112 2.01 5.57 -10.19
CA ARG A 112 1.76 4.59 -9.12
C ARG A 112 3.00 4.29 -8.29
N ALA A 113 4.17 4.22 -8.94
CA ALA A 113 5.44 4.04 -8.24
C ALA A 113 5.73 5.23 -7.32
N ALA A 114 5.54 6.46 -7.80
CA ALA A 114 5.68 7.67 -6.99
C ALA A 114 4.68 7.70 -5.82
N ALA A 115 3.42 7.35 -6.07
CA ALA A 115 2.39 7.27 -5.04
C ALA A 115 2.74 6.25 -3.94
N ALA A 116 3.37 5.12 -4.29
CA ALA A 116 3.86 4.16 -3.31
C ALA A 116 4.98 4.74 -2.43
N ILE A 117 5.87 5.57 -2.99
CA ILE A 117 6.87 6.29 -2.18
C ILE A 117 6.23 7.37 -1.29
N ASP A 118 5.18 8.06 -1.77
CA ASP A 118 4.41 8.99 -0.93
C ASP A 118 3.82 8.27 0.30
N GLU A 119 3.37 7.02 0.16
CA GLU A 119 2.93 6.22 1.32
C GLU A 119 4.06 5.92 2.31
N VAL A 120 5.29 5.67 1.84
CA VAL A 120 6.46 5.49 2.72
C VAL A 120 6.77 6.79 3.47
N LEU A 121 6.66 7.94 2.80
CA LEU A 121 6.91 9.26 3.38
C LEU A 121 6.00 9.55 4.57
N LEU A 122 4.77 9.02 4.60
CA LEU A 122 3.86 9.18 5.74
C LEU A 122 4.42 8.56 7.04
N PHE A 123 5.27 7.53 6.95
CA PHE A 123 5.91 6.93 8.12
C PHE A 123 7.11 7.70 8.66
N VAL A 124 7.61 8.70 7.92
CA VAL A 124 8.80 9.45 8.31
C VAL A 124 8.53 10.23 9.58
N ARG A 125 9.39 10.01 10.59
CA ARG A 125 9.36 10.74 11.85
C ARG A 125 10.72 11.37 12.13
N ARG A 126 10.75 12.36 13.01
CA ARG A 126 12.01 12.90 13.52
C ARG A 126 12.69 11.83 14.40
N GLY A 127 13.89 11.42 14.01
CA GLY A 127 14.67 10.40 14.70
C GLY A 127 15.24 10.88 16.04
N PRO A 128 15.42 9.96 17.01
CA PRO A 128 15.76 10.32 18.39
C PRO A 128 17.22 10.80 18.58
N VAL A 129 18.17 10.26 17.82
CA VAL A 129 19.62 10.48 18.09
C VAL A 129 20.24 11.60 17.23
N LEU A 130 19.87 11.69 15.95
CA LEU A 130 20.54 12.59 14.99
C LEU A 130 19.63 13.71 14.46
N ARG A 131 18.43 13.90 15.03
CA ARG A 131 17.41 14.85 14.53
C ARG A 131 17.09 14.71 13.02
N ARG A 132 17.40 13.57 12.41
CA ARG A 132 17.13 13.29 11.00
C ARG A 132 15.70 12.79 10.81
N TYR A 133 15.08 13.14 9.69
CA TYR A 133 13.78 12.60 9.30
C TYR A 133 13.98 11.26 8.62
N VAL A 134 13.56 10.18 9.29
CA VAL A 134 13.73 8.80 8.83
C VAL A 134 12.50 7.98 9.21
N VAL A 135 12.26 6.89 8.49
CA VAL A 135 11.27 5.90 8.90
C VAL A 135 11.78 5.16 10.15
N PRO A 136 11.03 5.11 11.25
CA PRO A 136 11.46 4.41 12.46
C PRO A 136 11.48 2.90 12.23
N ARG A 137 12.47 2.20 12.81
CA ARG A 137 12.61 0.74 12.71
C ARG A 137 11.34 -0.01 13.13
N SER A 138 10.59 0.50 14.10
CA SER A 138 9.33 -0.09 14.57
C SER A 138 8.22 -0.09 13.52
N ALA A 139 8.32 0.72 12.45
CA ALA A 139 7.33 0.72 11.38
C ALA A 139 7.40 -0.54 10.49
N PHE A 140 8.53 -1.25 10.46
CA PHE A 140 8.76 -2.46 9.65
C PHE A 140 8.23 -3.72 10.36
N ARG A 141 6.95 -4.02 10.13
CA ARG A 141 6.19 -5.05 10.85
C ARG A 141 6.29 -6.44 10.21
N THR A 142 6.63 -6.52 8.93
CA THR A 142 6.72 -7.79 8.19
C THR A 142 8.16 -8.31 8.08
N PRO A 143 8.37 -9.62 7.84
CA PRO A 143 9.69 -10.17 7.58
C PRO A 143 10.38 -9.54 6.36
N SER A 144 9.64 -9.35 5.26
CA SER A 144 10.14 -8.74 4.02
C SER A 144 10.54 -7.28 4.24
N GLY A 145 9.70 -6.50 4.90
CA GLY A 145 10.02 -5.11 5.22
C GLY A 145 11.25 -4.96 6.12
N ARG A 146 11.36 -5.80 7.16
CA ARG A 146 12.58 -5.84 8.01
C ARG A 146 13.82 -6.28 7.25
N ALA A 147 13.68 -7.19 6.28
CA ALA A 147 14.80 -7.61 5.44
C ALA A 147 15.30 -6.45 4.57
N ARG A 148 14.39 -5.71 3.92
CA ARG A 148 14.75 -4.51 3.13
C ARG A 148 15.43 -3.45 3.98
N TYR A 149 14.85 -3.09 5.13
CA TYR A 149 15.45 -2.12 6.04
C TYR A 149 16.85 -2.50 6.52
N ARG A 150 17.14 -3.81 6.68
CA ARG A 150 18.47 -4.28 7.06
C ARG A 150 19.49 -4.19 5.93
N ARG A 151 19.04 -4.34 4.69
CA ARG A 151 19.90 -4.25 3.50
C ARG A 151 20.40 -2.83 3.29
N ASP A 152 19.50 -1.86 3.34
CA ASP A 152 19.84 -0.44 3.24
C ASP A 152 18.92 0.40 4.12
N ARG A 153 19.49 1.02 5.15
CA ARG A 153 18.76 1.94 6.04
C ARG A 153 18.68 3.36 5.48
N GLY A 154 19.63 3.75 4.64
CA GLY A 154 19.76 5.09 4.08
C GLY A 154 18.61 5.41 3.11
N GLU A 155 18.13 4.38 2.40
CA GLU A 155 16.98 4.43 1.51
C GLU A 155 15.71 4.98 2.20
N PHE A 156 15.56 4.74 3.50
CA PHE A 156 14.41 5.16 4.31
C PHE A 156 14.58 6.51 5.01
N SER A 157 15.52 7.33 4.54
CA SER A 157 15.61 8.73 4.93
C SER A 157 14.66 9.58 4.09
N ARG A 158 14.10 10.64 4.68
CA ARG A 158 13.18 11.56 3.97
C ARG A 158 13.75 12.03 2.63
N LYS A 159 15.02 12.46 2.65
CA LYS A 159 15.73 12.95 1.46
C LYS A 159 15.82 11.88 0.37
N SER A 160 16.15 10.64 0.73
CA SER A 160 16.26 9.54 -0.24
C SER A 160 14.91 9.19 -0.85
N LEU A 161 13.86 9.15 -0.03
CA LEU A 161 12.49 8.88 -0.47
C LEU A 161 11.97 9.99 -1.39
N GLU A 162 12.13 11.26 -1.01
CA GLU A 162 11.75 12.41 -1.86
C GLU A 162 12.47 12.36 -3.21
N CYS A 163 13.79 12.11 -3.22
CA CYS A 163 14.56 11.98 -4.44
C CYS A 163 14.08 10.82 -5.34
N THR A 164 13.76 9.66 -4.75
CA THR A 164 13.26 8.49 -5.48
C THR A 164 11.91 8.77 -6.11
N ARG A 165 10.98 9.33 -5.33
CA ARG A 165 9.65 9.73 -5.81
C ARG A 165 9.73 10.72 -6.97
N ASP A 166 10.54 11.76 -6.82
CA ASP A 166 10.67 12.79 -7.84
C ASP A 166 11.29 12.19 -9.12
N GLY A 167 12.20 11.22 -9.00
CA GLY A 167 12.70 10.43 -10.11
C GLY A 167 11.61 9.68 -10.89
N PHE A 168 10.65 9.06 -10.19
CA PHE A 168 9.50 8.39 -10.85
C PHE A 168 8.60 9.39 -11.57
N ARG A 169 8.29 10.52 -10.94
CA ARG A 169 7.44 11.57 -11.55
C ARG A 169 8.06 12.16 -12.81
N VAL A 170 9.36 12.42 -12.81
CA VAL A 170 10.08 12.93 -14.00
C VAL A 170 10.04 11.93 -15.15
N ARG A 171 10.18 10.63 -14.87
CA ARG A 171 10.10 9.59 -15.89
C ARG A 171 8.71 9.51 -16.51
N GLU A 172 7.67 9.57 -15.67
CA GLU A 172 6.28 9.56 -16.12
C GLU A 172 5.97 10.74 -17.06
N SER A 173 6.37 11.96 -16.67
CA SER A 173 6.14 13.15 -17.51
C SER A 173 6.82 13.05 -18.88
N ARG A 174 8.01 12.43 -18.96
CA ARG A 174 8.71 12.22 -20.22
C ARG A 174 8.07 11.14 -21.10
N SER A 175 7.40 10.16 -20.51
CA SER A 175 6.66 9.13 -21.25
C SER A 175 5.31 9.61 -21.78
N ALA A 176 4.80 10.75 -21.28
CA ALA A 176 3.52 11.33 -21.67
C ALA A 176 3.61 12.39 -22.80
N GLU A 177 4.82 12.79 -23.22
CA GLU A 177 5.04 13.67 -24.39
C GLU A 177 5.18 12.79 -25.65
N PRO A 178 4.21 12.80 -26.59
CA PRO A 178 4.38 12.12 -27.87
C PRO A 178 5.31 12.93 -28.79
N ASP A 179 6.18 12.21 -29.52
CA ASP A 179 6.96 12.74 -30.66
C ASP A 179 6.06 13.33 -31.76
#